data_AF-A0A9D2P6G4-F1
#
_entry.id   AF-A0A9D2P6G4-F1
#
_cell.length_a   1.000
_cell.length_b   1.000
_cell.length_c   1.000
_cell.angle_alpha   90.00
_cell.angle_beta   90.00
_cell.angle_gamma   90.00
#
_symmetry.space_group_name_H-M   'P 1'
#
loop_
_entity.id
_entity.type
_entity.pdbx_description
1 polymer ?
#
loop_
_entity_poly.entity_id
_entity_poly.type
_entity_poly.pdbx_seq_one_letter_code
_entity_poly.pdbx_strand_id
1 'polypeptide(L)' 'ASIIAKVTRDRLMIQYEEVLPGYGFAKHKGYGSKEHIEAIRKLGLTPIHRRTFIKNFI' A
#
# COMPACT_ATOMS: atom_id res chain seq x y z
N ALA A 1 -4.42 -16.49 -10.69
CA ALA A 1 -3.72 -15.20 -10.92
C ALA A 1 -2.35 -15.49 -11.53
N SER A 2 -1.91 -14.72 -12.54
CA SER A 2 -0.61 -14.96 -13.20
C SER A 2 0.56 -14.72 -12.23
N ILE A 3 1.51 -15.67 -12.18
CA ILE A 3 2.73 -15.58 -11.36
C ILE A 3 3.52 -14.30 -11.70
N ILE A 4 3.61 -13.99 -12.99
CA ILE A 4 4.33 -12.79 -13.49
C ILE A 4 3.69 -11.51 -12.95
N ALA A 5 2.36 -11.44 -12.96
CA ALA A 5 1.64 -10.27 -12.45
C ALA A 5 1.87 -10.07 -10.95
N LYS A 6 1.90 -11.16 -10.17
CA LYS A 6 2.16 -11.12 -8.72
C LYS A 6 3.59 -10.67 -8.41
N VAL A 7 4.59 -11.26 -9.07
CA VAL A 7 6.01 -10.90 -8.87
C VAL A 7 6.25 -9.44 -9.23
N THR A 8 5.67 -8.96 -10.32
CA THR A 8 5.79 -7.56 -10.74
C THR A 8 5.17 -6.61 -9.72
N ARG A 9 3.95 -6.91 -9.25
CA ARG A 9 3.29 -6.10 -8.22
C ARG A 9 4.10 -6.07 -6.93
N ASP A 10 4.66 -7.19 -6.50
CA ASP A 10 5.39 -7.26 -5.23
C ASP A 10 6.69 -6.45 -5.27
N ARG A 11 7.39 -6.43 -6.41
CA ARG A 11 8.56 -5.58 -6.63
C ARG A 11 8.19 -4.09 -6.60
N LEU A 12 7.11 -3.71 -7.29
CA LEU A 12 6.62 -2.32 -7.27
C LEU A 12 6.28 -1.84 -5.85
N MET A 13 5.64 -2.70 -5.03
CA MET A 13 5.33 -2.34 -3.65
C MET A 13 6.56 -2.19 -2.75
N ILE A 14 7.66 -2.89 -3.05
CA ILE A 14 8.93 -2.69 -2.34
C ILE A 14 9.54 -1.34 -2.75
N GLN A 15 9.54 -1.02 -4.04
CA GLN A 15 10.02 0.28 -4.54
C GLN A 15 9.19 1.45 -3.98
N TYR A 16 7.88 1.28 -3.81
CA TYR A 16 7.05 2.30 -3.18
C TYR A 16 7.38 2.54 -1.71
N GLU A 17 7.93 1.57 -0.98
CA GLU A 17 8.39 1.80 0.40
C GLU A 17 9.55 2.80 0.44
N GLU A 18 10.43 2.78 -0.56
CA GLU A 18 11.56 3.71 -0.64
C GLU A 18 11.10 5.14 -0.90
N VAL A 19 10.05 5.32 -1.71
CA VAL A 19 9.48 6.62 -2.06
C VAL A 19 8.49 7.13 -1.01
N LEU A 20 7.75 6.22 -0.39
CA LEU A 20 6.71 6.48 0.61
C LEU A 20 7.00 5.67 1.88
N PRO A 21 8.05 6.05 2.64
CA PRO A 21 8.44 5.31 3.83
C PRO A 21 7.38 5.41 4.93
N GLY A 22 7.21 4.33 5.68
CA GLY A 22 6.35 4.30 6.87
C GLY A 22 4.91 3.83 6.63
N TYR A 23 4.53 3.57 5.37
CA TYR A 23 3.24 2.97 5.04
C TYR A 23 3.25 1.44 5.11
N GLY A 24 4.42 0.79 5.05
CA GLY A 24 4.56 -0.66 5.15
C GLY A 24 4.27 -1.43 3.87
N PHE A 25 4.28 -0.77 2.70
CA PHE A 25 4.02 -1.36 1.40
C PHE A 25 4.86 -2.61 1.13
N ALA A 26 6.10 -2.65 1.62
CA ALA A 26 6.97 -3.82 1.49
C ALA A 26 6.40 -5.06 2.21
N LYS A 27 5.70 -4.90 3.34
CA LYS A 27 5.09 -6.00 4.11
C LYS A 27 3.73 -6.42 3.56
N HIS A 28 2.79 -5.48 3.48
CA HIS A 28 1.40 -5.80 3.17
C HIS A 28 1.04 -5.55 1.69
N LYS A 29 1.98 -5.15 0.83
CA LYS A 29 1.79 -5.04 -0.64
C LYS A 29 0.57 -4.20 -1.08
N GLY A 30 0.22 -3.19 -0.27
CA GLY A 30 -0.93 -2.30 -0.50
C GLY A 30 -2.29 -2.90 -0.11
N TYR A 31 -2.34 -4.05 0.57
CA TYR A 31 -3.57 -4.52 1.22
C TYR A 31 -3.87 -3.67 2.46
N GLY A 32 -5.17 -3.45 2.75
CA GLY A 32 -5.65 -2.65 3.89
C GLY A 32 -5.52 -3.38 5.23
N SER A 33 -4.29 -3.70 5.62
CA SER A 33 -4.00 -4.21 6.96
C SER A 33 -4.23 -3.13 8.02
N LYS A 34 -4.38 -3.52 9.29
CA LYS A 34 -4.51 -2.57 10.41
C LYS A 34 -3.33 -1.59 10.44
N GLU A 35 -2.11 -2.10 10.27
CA GLU A 35 -0.89 -1.28 10.17
C GLU A 35 -0.99 -0.24 9.05
N HIS A 36 -1.51 -0.62 7.88
CA HIS A 36 -1.63 0.29 6.75
C HIS A 36 -2.68 1.38 6.99
N ILE A 37 -3.84 1.02 7.57
CA ILE A 37 -4.89 2.00 7.90
C ILE A 37 -4.37 2.99 8.94
N GLU A 38 -3.63 2.53 9.95
CA GLU A 38 -2.99 3.40 10.93
C GLU A 38 -1.96 4.32 10.29
N ALA A 39 -1.14 3.82 9.36
CA ALA A 39 -0.18 4.63 8.64
C ALA A 39 -0.88 5.70 7.78
N ILE A 40 -1.98 5.37 7.09
CA ILE A 40 -2.78 6.36 6.36
C ILE A 40 -3.37 7.41 7.30
N ARG A 41 -3.83 7.02 8.49
CA ARG A 41 -4.34 7.98 9.50
C ARG A 41 -3.25 8.90 10.04
N LYS A 42 -2.01 8.42 10.16
CA LYS A 42 -0.87 9.19 10.69
C LYS A 42 -0.18 10.07 9.64
N LEU A 43 0.07 9.53 8.45
CA LEU A 43 0.85 10.15 7.38
C LEU A 43 -0.02 10.79 6.29
N GLY A 44 -1.31 10.44 6.23
CA GLY A 44 -2.24 10.89 5.20
C GLY A 44 -2.30 9.98 3.98
N LEU A 45 -3.11 10.39 3.00
CA LEU A 45 -3.30 9.70 1.73
C LEU A 45 -2.17 10.05 0.73
N THR A 46 -1.68 9.05 0.00
CA THR A 46 -0.70 9.24 -1.09
C THR A 46 -1.34 9.03 -2.47
N PRO A 47 -0.69 9.46 -3.58
CA PRO A 47 -1.26 9.32 -4.94
C PRO A 47 -1.54 7.89 -5.39
N ILE A 48 -0.79 6.90 -4.86
CA ILE A 48 -0.97 5.48 -5.21
C ILE A 48 -2.16 4.84 -4.51
N HIS A 49 -2.74 5.52 -3.52
CA HIS A 49 -3.89 5.02 -2.79
C HIS A 49 -5.19 5.17 -3.59
N ARG A 50 -6.00 4.13 -3.56
CA ARG A 50 -7.33 4.15 -4.17
C ARG A 50 -8.31 4.87 -3.24
N ARG A 51 -8.56 6.15 -3.53
CA ARG A 51 -9.46 7.01 -2.74
C ARG A 51 -10.85 6.41 -2.53
N THR A 52 -11.40 5.73 -3.54
CA THR A 52 -12.71 5.06 -3.45
C THR A 52 -12.70 3.89 -2.47
N PHE A 53 -11.60 3.15 -2.37
CA PHE A 53 -11.47 2.03 -1.46
C PHE A 53 -11.32 2.50 0.00
N ILE A 54 -10.54 3.57 0.21
CA ILE A 54 -10.19 4.03 1.57
C ILE A 54 -11.38 4.62 2.32
N LYS A 55 -12.35 5.21 1.62
CA LYS A 55 -13.62 5.68 2.22
C LYS A 55 -14.37 4.60 3.02
N ASN A 56 -14.09 3.32 2.77
CA ASN A 56 -14.72 2.21 3.50
C ASN A 56 -13.94 1.78 4.75
N PHE A 57 -12.71 2.25 4.95
CA PHE A 57 -11.81 1.84 6.04
C PHE A 57 -11.45 2.98 7.01
N ILE A 58 -11.63 4.23 6.57
CA ILE A 58 -11.48 5.45 7.38
C ILE A 58 -12.86 6.07 7.49
#